data_AF-A0A179CZ93-F1
#
_entry.id   AF-A0A179CZ93-F1
#
_cell.length_a   1.000
_cell.length_b   1.000
_cell.length_c   1.000
_cell.angle_alpha   90.00
_cell.angle_beta   90.00
_cell.angle_gamma   90.00
#
_symmetry.space_group_name_H-M   'P 1'
#
loop_
_entity.id
_entity.type
_entity.pdbx_description
1 polymer ?
#
loop_
_entity_poly.entity_id
_entity_poly.type
_entity_poly.pdbx_seq_one_letter_code
_entity_poly.pdbx_strand_id
1 'polypeptide(L)'
;MKIFSIIVGVFCLIGCSFGGFKPPQPYYKWRLHDSIKLYPPSQEGSFFELLTHRENDMRSCGMDPVLGESDKLKVNLCMEKKGWYLEQGPVCEEKDVWNEPECIKWRAKHSKPNAKPWG
;
A
#
# COMPACT_ATOMS: atom_id res chain seq x y z
N MET A 1 -18.95 40.17 26.43
CA MET A 1 -18.69 39.98 24.98
C MET A 1 -17.21 39.81 24.64
N LYS A 2 -16.29 40.66 25.11
CA LYS A 2 -14.83 40.50 24.88
C LYS A 2 -14.24 39.15 25.32
N ILE A 3 -14.63 38.64 26.50
CA ILE A 3 -14.09 37.39 27.06
C ILE A 3 -14.51 36.16 26.25
N PHE A 4 -15.76 36.14 25.74
CA PHE A 4 -16.27 35.03 24.95
C PHE A 4 -15.56 34.92 23.59
N SER A 5 -15.28 36.06 22.95
CA SER A 5 -14.51 36.11 21.69
C SER A 5 -13.06 35.67 21.87
N ILE A 6 -12.45 35.96 23.04
CA ILE A 6 -11.08 35.52 23.35
C ILE A 6 -11.04 34.00 23.56
N ILE A 7 -12.02 33.43 24.29
CA ILE A 7 -12.09 31.97 24.54
C ILE A 7 -12.28 31.19 23.23
N VAL A 8 -13.17 31.63 22.34
CA VAL A 8 -13.38 30.98 21.04
C VAL A 8 -12.13 31.06 20.15
N GLY A 9 -11.45 32.21 20.13
CA GLY A 9 -10.18 32.37 19.40
C GLY A 9 -9.07 31.45 19.89
N VAL A 10 -8.94 31.26 21.20
CA VAL A 10 -7.94 30.36 21.80
C VAL A 10 -8.24 28.89 21.46
N PHE A 11 -9.51 28.45 21.51
CA PHE A 11 -9.88 27.07 21.13
C PHE A 11 -9.61 26.76 19.66
N CYS A 12 -9.83 27.72 18.74
CA CYS A 12 -9.50 27.53 17.32
C CYS A 12 -7.99 27.40 17.07
N LEU A 13 -7.15 28.15 17.78
CA LEU A 13 -5.70 28.10 17.63
C LEU A 13 -5.08 26.82 18.20
N ILE A 14 -5.67 26.28 19.27
CA ILE A 14 -5.26 24.99 19.85
C ILE A 14 -5.62 23.85 18.89
N GLY A 15 -6.81 23.87 18.27
CA GLY A 15 -7.24 22.83 17.32
C GLY A 15 -6.33 22.69 16.09
N CYS A 16 -5.75 23.78 15.60
CA CYS A 16 -4.83 23.76 14.47
C CYS A 16 -3.38 23.38 14.84
N SER A 17 -3.02 23.43 16.13
CA SER A 17 -1.64 23.18 16.59
C SER A 17 -1.37 21.71 16.95
N PHE A 18 -2.41 20.89 17.05
CA PHE A 18 -2.31 19.46 17.40
C PHE A 18 -1.99 18.56 16.19
N GLY A 19 -1.09 18.96 15.29
CA GLY A 19 -0.38 18.07 14.35
C GLY A 19 -1.20 17.13 13.43
N GLY A 20 -2.54 17.18 13.46
CA GLY A 20 -3.46 16.25 12.82
C GLY A 20 -3.33 14.79 13.29
N PHE A 21 -4.34 13.98 12.96
CA PHE A 21 -4.18 12.52 12.93
C PHE A 21 -3.09 12.17 11.91
N LYS A 22 -1.98 11.59 12.36
CA LYS A 22 -0.94 11.02 11.49
C LYS A 22 -1.11 9.51 11.48
N PRO A 23 -1.77 8.92 10.47
CA PRO A 23 -1.80 7.47 10.37
C PRO A 23 -0.37 6.93 10.23
N PRO A 24 -0.12 5.71 10.71
CA PRO A 24 1.14 5.03 10.40
C PRO A 24 1.33 4.99 8.88
N GLN A 25 2.58 5.09 8.43
CA GLN A 25 2.83 4.91 7.00
C GLN A 25 2.49 3.47 6.60
N PRO A 26 1.86 3.28 5.43
CA PRO A 26 1.65 1.94 4.89
C PRO A 26 3.00 1.25 4.69
N TYR A 27 3.08 0.01 5.15
CA TYR A 27 4.22 -0.88 4.97
C TYR A 27 4.36 -1.33 3.50
N TYR A 28 3.24 -1.65 2.84
CA TYR A 28 3.21 -2.11 1.45
C TYR A 28 2.84 -1.02 0.46
N LYS A 29 3.69 -0.86 -0.56
CA LYS A 29 3.46 0.07 -1.68
C LYS A 29 3.31 -0.72 -2.97
N TRP A 30 2.07 -0.95 -3.38
CA TRP A 30 1.75 -1.62 -4.64
C TRP A 30 1.88 -0.68 -5.84
N ARG A 31 2.59 -1.13 -6.86
CA ARG A 31 2.68 -0.48 -8.17
C ARG A 31 2.23 -1.45 -9.25
N LEU A 32 1.44 -0.97 -10.21
CA LEU A 32 1.05 -1.75 -11.37
C LEU A 32 2.16 -1.69 -12.43
N HIS A 33 2.54 -2.85 -12.96
CA HIS A 33 3.47 -2.95 -14.07
C HIS A 33 2.97 -2.14 -15.27
N ASP A 34 3.86 -1.37 -15.89
CA ASP A 34 3.53 -0.48 -17.01
C ASP A 34 2.39 0.52 -16.73
N SER A 35 2.13 0.88 -15.47
CA SER A 35 1.05 1.80 -15.09
C SER A 35 1.01 3.10 -15.90
N ILE A 36 2.16 3.72 -16.19
CA ILE A 36 2.23 4.95 -17.00
C ILE A 36 1.83 4.73 -18.46
N LYS A 37 2.09 3.54 -19.01
CA LYS A 37 1.71 3.20 -20.37
C LYS A 37 0.22 2.86 -20.46
N LEU A 38 -0.30 2.15 -19.45
CA LEU A 38 -1.71 1.76 -19.36
C LEU A 38 -2.61 2.94 -18.99
N TYR A 39 -2.12 3.84 -18.14
CA TYR A 39 -2.83 5.00 -17.58
C TYR A 39 -1.94 6.25 -17.69
N PRO A 40 -1.81 6.83 -18.90
CA PRO A 40 -0.93 7.96 -19.13
C PRO A 40 -1.43 9.21 -18.39
N PRO A 41 -0.59 9.89 -17.59
CA PRO A 41 -1.00 11.06 -16.79
C PRO A 41 -1.56 12.23 -17.61
N SER A 42 -1.24 12.30 -18.90
CA SER A 42 -1.74 13.32 -19.83
C SER A 42 -3.18 13.07 -20.28
N GLN A 43 -3.71 11.86 -20.11
CA GLN A 43 -5.08 11.52 -20.47
C GLN A 43 -6.02 11.84 -19.31
N GLU A 44 -7.10 12.57 -19.61
CA GLU A 44 -8.16 12.88 -18.66
C GLU A 44 -8.77 11.59 -18.10
N GLY A 45 -8.95 11.53 -16.77
CA GLY A 45 -9.53 10.35 -16.10
C GLY A 45 -8.57 9.18 -15.84
N SER A 46 -7.40 9.14 -16.47
CA SER A 46 -6.43 8.02 -16.36
C SER A 46 -6.09 7.65 -14.92
N PHE A 47 -5.87 8.65 -14.06
CA PHE A 47 -5.58 8.43 -12.65
C PHE A 47 -6.75 7.76 -11.91
N PHE A 48 -7.98 8.19 -12.19
CA PHE A 48 -9.18 7.62 -11.57
C PHE A 48 -9.42 6.17 -12.05
N GLU A 49 -9.14 5.88 -13.32
CA GLU A 49 -9.20 4.52 -13.86
C GLU A 49 -8.16 3.59 -13.21
N LEU A 50 -6.93 4.06 -13.00
CA LEU A 50 -5.90 3.31 -12.27
C LEU A 50 -6.34 2.98 -10.84
N LEU A 51 -6.93 3.95 -10.13
CA LEU A 51 -7.43 3.74 -8.77
C LEU A 51 -8.60 2.75 -8.75
N THR A 52 -9.51 2.85 -9.71
CA THR A 52 -10.64 1.92 -9.87
C THR A 52 -10.15 0.49 -10.15
N HIS A 53 -9.14 0.34 -11.03
CA HIS A 53 -8.51 -0.94 -11.31
C HIS A 53 -7.86 -1.53 -10.05
N ARG A 54 -7.10 -0.72 -9.30
CA ARG A 54 -6.50 -1.11 -8.02
C ARG A 54 -7.56 -1.60 -7.04
N GLU A 55 -8.64 -0.85 -6.86
CA GLU A 55 -9.72 -1.22 -5.94
C GLU A 55 -10.38 -2.54 -6.33
N ASN A 56 -10.72 -2.71 -7.61
CA ASN A 56 -11.34 -3.93 -8.11
C ASN A 56 -10.44 -5.16 -7.91
N ASP A 57 -9.15 -5.03 -8.20
CA ASP A 57 -8.19 -6.10 -8.01
C ASP A 57 -8.02 -6.45 -6.53
N MET A 58 -7.85 -5.45 -5.66
CA MET A 58 -7.75 -5.65 -4.22
C MET A 58 -8.97 -6.40 -3.68
N ARG A 59 -10.18 -5.93 -4.00
CA ARG A 59 -11.42 -6.59 -3.57
C ARG A 59 -11.50 -8.03 -4.10
N SER A 60 -11.14 -8.26 -5.35
CA SER A 60 -11.16 -9.61 -5.96
C SER A 60 -10.17 -10.58 -5.30
N CYS A 61 -9.05 -10.06 -4.78
CA CYS A 61 -8.06 -10.83 -4.04
C CYS A 61 -8.38 -10.98 -2.54
N GLY A 62 -9.43 -10.31 -2.04
CA GLY A 62 -9.77 -10.27 -0.63
C GLY A 62 -8.91 -9.31 0.20
N MET A 63 -8.25 -8.34 -0.45
CA MET A 63 -7.54 -7.24 0.20
C MET A 63 -8.50 -6.07 0.46
N ASP A 64 -8.42 -5.48 1.63
CA ASP A 64 -9.13 -4.22 1.92
C ASP A 64 -8.45 -3.08 1.13
N PRO A 65 -9.14 -2.41 0.19
CA PRO A 65 -8.56 -1.34 -0.60
C PRO A 65 -8.19 -0.08 0.22
N VAL A 66 -8.78 0.09 1.41
CA VAL A 66 -8.49 1.20 2.32
C VAL A 66 -7.16 0.98 3.02
N LEU A 67 -6.92 -0.23 3.54
CA LEU A 67 -5.64 -0.60 4.14
C LEU A 67 -4.57 -0.76 3.06
N GLY A 68 -4.90 -1.46 1.96
CA GLY A 68 -4.00 -1.73 0.85
C GLY A 68 -2.94 -2.78 1.16
N GLU A 69 -3.08 -3.52 2.25
CA GLU A 69 -2.10 -4.49 2.76
C GLU A 69 -2.79 -5.73 3.31
N SER A 70 -2.06 -6.85 3.35
CA SER A 70 -2.51 -8.07 4.00
C SER A 70 -1.33 -8.86 4.55
N ASP A 71 -1.50 -9.46 5.72
CA ASP A 71 -0.60 -10.44 6.31
C ASP A 71 -0.71 -11.83 5.65
N LYS A 72 -1.75 -12.07 4.84
CA LYS A 72 -2.02 -13.35 4.20
C LYS A 72 -1.25 -13.46 2.88
N LEU A 73 -0.32 -14.42 2.81
CA LEU A 73 0.45 -14.72 1.60
C LEU A 73 -0.44 -14.88 0.35
N LYS A 74 -1.54 -15.63 0.47
CA LYS A 74 -2.47 -15.87 -0.66
C LYS A 74 -3.03 -14.58 -1.26
N VAL A 75 -3.31 -13.58 -0.42
CA VAL A 75 -3.86 -12.28 -0.85
C VAL A 75 -2.79 -11.49 -1.60
N ASN A 76 -1.56 -11.44 -1.06
CA ASN A 76 -0.45 -10.72 -1.69
C ASN A 76 0.00 -11.38 -3.00
N LEU A 77 0.08 -12.72 -3.07
CA LEU A 77 0.39 -13.43 -4.31
C LEU A 77 -0.71 -13.27 -5.37
N CYS A 78 -1.96 -13.06 -4.96
CA CYS A 78 -3.04 -12.76 -5.91
C CYS A 78 -2.82 -11.40 -6.57
N MET A 79 -2.40 -10.38 -5.82
CA MET A 79 -2.04 -9.07 -6.35
C MET A 79 -0.85 -9.17 -7.33
N GLU A 80 0.20 -9.90 -6.97
CA GLU A 80 1.35 -10.15 -7.87
C GLU A 80 0.95 -10.80 -9.19
N LYS A 81 0.09 -11.81 -9.14
CA LYS A 81 -0.41 -12.48 -10.36
C LYS A 81 -1.20 -11.55 -11.28
N LYS A 82 -1.81 -10.49 -10.74
CA LYS A 82 -2.51 -9.46 -11.50
C LYS A 82 -1.59 -8.36 -12.04
N GLY A 83 -0.28 -8.46 -11.79
CA GLY A 83 0.72 -7.52 -12.30
C GLY A 83 1.05 -6.38 -11.33
N TRP A 84 0.55 -6.43 -10.09
CA TRP A 84 0.93 -5.50 -9.03
C TRP A 84 2.19 -5.99 -8.32
N TYR A 85 3.21 -5.17 -8.22
CA TYR A 85 4.43 -5.51 -7.49
C TYR A 85 4.61 -4.58 -6.31
N LEU A 86 5.20 -5.09 -5.23
CA LEU A 86 5.62 -4.25 -4.11
C LEU A 86 6.88 -3.48 -4.51
N GLU A 87 6.93 -2.21 -4.13
CA GLU A 87 8.08 -1.35 -4.40
C GLU A 87 9.37 -1.89 -3.76
N GLN A 88 9.25 -2.57 -2.63
CA GLN A 88 10.37 -3.14 -1.89
C GLN A 88 10.82 -4.54 -2.37
N GLY A 89 10.13 -5.15 -3.35
CA GLY A 89 10.55 -6.43 -3.96
C GLY A 89 9.42 -7.45 -4.10
N PRO A 90 9.73 -8.70 -4.47
CA PRO A 90 8.74 -9.78 -4.53
C PRO A 90 8.12 -10.06 -3.16
N VAL A 91 6.83 -10.40 -3.11
CA VAL A 91 6.11 -10.79 -1.88
C VAL A 91 6.83 -11.91 -1.15
N CYS A 92 7.37 -12.89 -1.87
CA CYS A 92 8.10 -13.99 -1.26
C CYS A 92 9.47 -13.60 -0.70
N GLU A 93 9.89 -12.34 -0.85
CA GLU A 93 11.05 -11.74 -0.20
C GLU A 93 10.62 -10.74 0.88
N GLU A 94 9.40 -10.87 1.42
CA GLU A 94 8.97 -10.15 2.61
C GLU A 94 9.24 -10.94 3.89
N LYS A 95 9.45 -10.21 4.99
CA LYS A 95 9.78 -10.76 6.31
C LYS A 95 8.72 -11.72 6.82
N ASP A 96 7.46 -11.33 6.74
CA ASP A 96 6.35 -12.03 7.39
C ASP A 96 6.00 -13.35 6.70
N VAL A 97 6.27 -13.46 5.41
CA VAL A 97 6.01 -14.66 4.60
C VAL A 97 7.29 -15.40 4.22
N TRP A 98 8.44 -15.00 4.76
CA TRP A 98 9.73 -15.59 4.41
C TRP A 98 9.75 -17.11 4.59
N ASN A 99 9.22 -17.59 5.71
CA ASN A 99 9.24 -19.02 6.05
C ASN A 99 8.07 -19.80 5.44
N GLU A 100 7.22 -19.17 4.63
CA GLU A 100 6.10 -19.86 4.00
C GLU A 100 6.62 -20.89 2.98
N PRO A 101 6.09 -22.14 2.97
CA PRO A 101 6.57 -23.20 2.08
C PRO A 101 6.50 -22.83 0.60
N GLU A 102 5.47 -22.09 0.20
CA GLU A 102 5.30 -21.59 -1.17
C GLU A 102 6.41 -20.61 -1.55
N CYS A 103 6.79 -19.72 -0.63
CA CYS A 103 7.83 -18.74 -0.87
C CYS A 103 9.24 -19.34 -0.82
N ILE A 104 9.48 -20.35 0.02
CA ILE A 104 10.74 -21.11 -0.02
C ILE A 104 10.92 -21.77 -1.39
N LYS A 105 9.87 -22.42 -1.92
CA LYS A 105 9.89 -23.04 -3.25
C LYS A 105 10.09 -22.02 -4.36
N TRP A 106 9.40 -20.88 -4.28
CA TRP A 106 9.54 -19.80 -5.25
C TRP A 106 10.96 -19.24 -5.26
N ARG A 107 11.52 -18.90 -4.09
CA ARG A 107 12.88 -18.36 -3.97
C ARG A 107 13.94 -19.35 -4.43
N ALA A 108 13.77 -20.65 -4.17
CA ALA A 108 14.69 -21.67 -4.66
C ALA A 108 14.78 -21.73 -6.20
N LYS A 109 13.71 -21.32 -6.90
CA LYS A 109 13.64 -21.31 -8.37
C LYS A 109 14.01 -19.95 -8.98
N HIS A 110 13.64 -18.87 -8.33
CA HIS A 110 13.64 -17.52 -8.92
C HIS A 110 14.61 -16.54 -8.25
N SER A 111 15.15 -16.86 -7.08
CA SER A 111 15.99 -15.96 -6.29
C SER A 111 17.10 -16.73 -5.54
N LYS A 112 17.70 -16.11 -4.52
CA LYS A 112 18.66 -16.72 -3.59
C LYS A 112 17.90 -17.19 -2.34
N PRO A 113 17.72 -18.51 -2.12
CA PRO A 113 16.83 -19.03 -1.08
C PRO A 113 17.20 -18.59 0.35
N ASN A 114 18.47 -18.27 0.59
CA ASN A 114 19.01 -18.00 1.93
C ASN A 114 19.50 -16.55 2.12
N ALA A 115 19.42 -15.69 1.11
CA ALA A 115 19.88 -14.31 1.21
C ALA A 115 18.69 -13.41 1.55
N LYS A 116 18.57 -13.02 2.84
CA LYS A 116 17.53 -12.09 3.28
C LYS A 116 17.85 -10.68 2.75
N PRO A 117 16.97 -10.05 1.95
CA PRO A 117 17.24 -8.72 1.40
C PRO A 117 17.23 -7.59 2.45
N TRP A 118 16.76 -7.87 3.67
CA TRP A 118 16.62 -6.88 4.74
C TRP A 118 17.68 -6.93 5.85
N GLY A 119 18.73 -7.75 5.70
CA GLY A 119 19.80 -7.91 6.70
C GLY A 119 19.54 -9.02 7.71
#